data_AF-A0A7V4YYP6-F1
#
_entry.id   AF-A0A7V4YYP6-F1
#
_cell.length_a   1.000
_cell.length_b   1.000
_cell.length_c   1.000
_cell.angle_alpha   90.00
_cell.angle_beta   90.00
_cell.angle_gamma   90.00
#
_symmetry.space_group_name_H-M   'P 1'
#
loop_
_entity.id
_entity.type
_entity.pdbx_description
1 polymer ?
#
loop_
_entity_poly.entity_id
_entity_poly.type
_entity_poly.pdbx_seq_one_letter_code
_entity_poly.pdbx_strand_id
1 'polypeptide(L)'
;MKFNPFLLLAPGLLFALQTFAQPGCPDPQATNFNPSATSNDGSCLYPVTNYTPQLKAILPATMQEISGHVKAGSFWYCHNDGSDSARFYRFNPENGLVNQEVQLENASNMDWEDMASTSTHLYLGDFGNNTNDRQNLGIYKVPLADIGGDNEETVGDDKWVFIPFSYEDQTDFSTQPIDSAVFDCEAMIFFNGKLHLFTKNRKEYTTAHYVVNEVTGKAEKIETFDTEGLITGADVSPDGEVVALVGYDLRGLPKVFTWLLWDWKAGSDSLFSGNKRRIELGSALLTGQAEGIGFAGNRTGYLTNERTSAGGVVLVEPTVRWFDFGQWAPESIATGEPSGVAGFQIFPNPFSQTLHFQFFDNKKPVGLKVSNPAGQVILSLDSVPEKLDLNYLPPGIYTFKTIWSDGGTTVARGVKN
;
A
#
# COMPACT_ATOMS: atom_id res chain seq x y z
N MET A 1 -41.11 -51.95 52.76
CA MET A 1 -39.88 -51.47 52.12
C MET A 1 -40.23 -50.85 50.78
N LYS A 2 -40.07 -49.54 50.61
CA LYS A 2 -40.21 -48.85 49.33
C LYS A 2 -38.94 -48.03 49.12
N PHE A 3 -38.12 -48.45 48.16
CA PHE A 3 -36.95 -47.70 47.69
C PHE A 3 -37.45 -46.55 46.81
N ASN A 4 -36.96 -45.34 47.07
CA ASN A 4 -37.18 -44.17 46.23
C ASN A 4 -35.84 -43.84 45.55
N PRO A 5 -35.72 -43.86 44.22
CA PRO A 5 -34.46 -43.56 43.57
C PRO A 5 -34.25 -42.04 43.53
N PHE A 6 -33.14 -41.59 44.12
CA PHE A 6 -32.63 -40.23 43.96
C PHE A 6 -32.17 -40.04 42.51
N LEU A 7 -32.80 -39.11 41.80
CA LEU A 7 -32.37 -38.66 40.48
C LEU A 7 -31.16 -37.72 40.67
N LEU A 8 -29.95 -38.21 40.41
CA LEU A 8 -28.74 -37.39 40.34
C LEU A 8 -28.73 -36.62 39.01
N LEU A 9 -29.03 -35.33 39.06
CA LEU A 9 -28.79 -34.39 37.97
C LEU A 9 -27.27 -34.12 37.90
N ALA A 10 -26.61 -34.71 36.91
CA ALA A 10 -25.23 -34.40 36.58
C ALA A 10 -25.14 -32.97 36.00
N PRO A 11 -24.21 -32.12 36.46
CA PRO A 11 -23.99 -30.82 35.86
C PRO A 11 -23.38 -31.02 34.46
N GLY A 12 -24.08 -30.58 33.41
CA GLY A 12 -23.58 -30.63 32.05
C GLY A 12 -22.32 -29.77 31.91
N LEU A 13 -21.19 -30.39 31.57
CA LEU A 13 -20.01 -29.70 31.08
C LEU A 13 -20.36 -29.03 29.74
N LEU A 14 -20.53 -27.71 29.77
CA LEU A 14 -20.49 -26.88 28.57
C LEU A 14 -19.02 -26.82 28.11
N PHE A 15 -18.65 -27.68 27.16
CA PHE A 15 -17.43 -27.49 26.40
C PHE A 15 -17.60 -26.25 25.52
N ALA A 16 -16.95 -25.15 25.89
CA ALA A 16 -16.74 -24.04 24.97
C ALA A 16 -15.83 -24.54 23.84
N LEU A 17 -16.41 -24.83 22.68
CA LEU A 17 -15.64 -25.07 21.46
C LEU A 17 -14.93 -23.76 21.12
N GLN A 18 -13.64 -23.68 21.41
CA GLN A 18 -12.80 -22.62 20.88
C GLN A 18 -12.65 -22.89 19.38
N THR A 19 -13.37 -22.12 18.56
CA THR A 19 -13.17 -22.10 17.12
C THR A 19 -11.82 -21.45 16.85
N PHE A 20 -10.83 -22.25 16.47
CA PHE A 20 -9.57 -21.72 15.98
C PHE A 20 -9.80 -21.09 14.61
N ALA A 21 -9.27 -19.89 14.39
CA ALA A 21 -9.27 -19.26 13.07
C ALA A 21 -8.58 -20.20 12.08
N GLN A 22 -9.23 -20.46 10.95
CA GLN A 22 -8.65 -21.32 9.92
C GLN A 22 -7.79 -20.44 9.00
N PRO A 23 -6.45 -20.61 8.98
CA PRO A 23 -5.60 -19.85 8.08
C PRO A 23 -5.80 -20.29 6.63
N GLY A 24 -5.60 -19.37 5.71
CA GLY A 24 -5.58 -19.61 4.27
C GLY A 24 -5.74 -18.31 3.51
N CYS A 25 -6.04 -18.40 2.21
CA CYS A 25 -6.35 -17.25 1.38
C CYS A 25 -7.85 -16.88 1.45
N PRO A 26 -8.26 -15.78 2.12
CA PRO A 26 -9.64 -15.32 2.16
C PRO A 26 -10.05 -14.45 0.96
N ASP A 27 -9.14 -14.14 0.02
CA ASP A 27 -9.45 -13.25 -1.11
C ASP A 27 -10.08 -14.02 -2.28
N PRO A 28 -11.32 -13.70 -2.70
CA PRO A 28 -12.02 -14.40 -3.78
C PRO A 28 -11.42 -14.14 -5.16
N GLN A 29 -10.59 -13.11 -5.32
CA GLN A 29 -9.89 -12.82 -6.57
C GLN A 29 -8.62 -13.66 -6.72
N ALA A 30 -8.22 -14.38 -5.66
CA ALA A 30 -7.09 -15.29 -5.70
C ALA A 30 -7.46 -16.63 -6.36
N THR A 31 -6.51 -17.22 -7.08
CA THR A 31 -6.67 -18.53 -7.74
C THR A 31 -6.73 -19.68 -6.74
N ASN A 32 -6.18 -19.49 -5.54
CA ASN A 32 -6.19 -20.43 -4.42
C ASN A 32 -7.12 -19.99 -3.28
N PHE A 33 -8.17 -19.21 -3.60
CA PHE A 33 -9.18 -18.79 -2.63
C PHE A 33 -9.72 -19.99 -1.82
N ASN A 34 -9.69 -19.86 -0.51
CA ASN A 34 -10.25 -20.81 0.43
C ASN A 34 -11.46 -20.20 1.14
N PRO A 35 -12.71 -20.59 0.80
CA PRO A 35 -13.91 -20.03 1.43
C PRO A 35 -14.02 -20.37 2.93
N SER A 36 -13.26 -21.35 3.43
CA SER A 36 -13.20 -21.67 4.86
C SER A 36 -12.10 -20.90 5.62
N ALA A 37 -11.24 -20.15 4.94
CA ALA A 37 -10.23 -19.34 5.60
C ALA A 37 -10.89 -18.14 6.30
N THR A 38 -10.67 -18.01 7.61
CA THR A 38 -11.15 -16.87 8.42
C THR A 38 -10.03 -15.96 8.90
N SER A 39 -8.77 -16.30 8.56
CA SER A 39 -7.60 -15.47 8.76
C SER A 39 -6.73 -15.53 7.52
N ASN A 40 -6.33 -14.37 7.01
CA ASN A 40 -5.33 -14.28 5.96
C ASN A 40 -3.97 -14.75 6.48
N ASP A 41 -3.35 -15.70 5.78
CA ASP A 41 -1.99 -16.18 6.05
C ASP A 41 -0.97 -15.69 5.02
N GLY A 42 -1.38 -14.79 4.12
CA GLY A 42 -0.55 -14.20 3.08
C GLY A 42 -0.28 -15.12 1.90
N SER A 43 -0.97 -16.27 1.81
CA SER A 43 -0.77 -17.27 0.75
C SER A 43 -1.52 -16.99 -0.56
N CYS A 44 -2.33 -15.94 -0.64
CA CYS A 44 -3.14 -15.65 -1.83
C CYS A 44 -2.29 -15.48 -3.10
N LEU A 45 -2.64 -16.23 -4.15
CA LEU A 45 -2.03 -16.20 -5.46
C LEU A 45 -2.96 -15.54 -6.46
N TYR A 46 -2.45 -14.60 -7.25
CA TYR A 46 -3.26 -13.85 -8.21
C TYR A 46 -2.84 -14.18 -9.65
N PRO A 47 -3.80 -14.15 -10.61
CA PRO A 47 -3.46 -14.32 -12.01
C PRO A 47 -2.62 -13.16 -12.52
N VAL A 48 -1.81 -13.42 -13.55
CA VAL A 48 -1.02 -12.41 -14.26
C VAL A 48 -1.95 -11.32 -14.80
N THR A 49 -1.50 -10.09 -14.67
CA THR A 49 -2.22 -8.88 -15.09
C THR A 49 -1.54 -8.27 -16.31
N ASN A 50 -2.25 -7.37 -16.97
CA ASN A 50 -1.66 -6.46 -17.96
C ASN A 50 -2.47 -5.17 -17.93
N TYR A 51 -1.86 -4.11 -17.43
CA TYR A 51 -2.48 -2.81 -17.24
C TYR A 51 -1.59 -1.74 -17.87
N THR A 52 -2.21 -0.73 -18.47
CA THR A 52 -1.48 0.40 -19.04
C THR A 52 -1.98 1.67 -18.37
N PRO A 53 -1.20 2.26 -17.46
CA PRO A 53 -1.51 3.55 -16.86
C PRO A 53 -1.72 4.63 -17.92
N GLN A 54 -2.73 5.47 -17.73
CA GLN A 54 -3.09 6.52 -18.68
C GLN A 54 -2.03 7.62 -18.66
N LEU A 55 -1.41 7.93 -19.80
CA LEU A 55 -0.54 9.12 -19.91
C LEU A 55 -1.32 10.40 -19.58
N LYS A 56 -0.80 11.19 -18.64
CA LYS A 56 -1.37 12.50 -18.27
C LYS A 56 -0.56 13.64 -18.86
N ALA A 57 0.76 13.60 -18.69
CA ALA A 57 1.64 14.66 -19.16
C ALA A 57 3.06 14.16 -19.43
N ILE A 58 3.76 14.87 -20.31
CA ILE A 58 5.21 14.83 -20.42
C ILE A 58 5.75 15.90 -19.48
N LEU A 59 6.72 15.55 -18.64
CA LEU A 59 7.35 16.48 -17.72
C LEU A 59 8.37 17.37 -18.45
N PRO A 60 8.68 18.57 -17.92
CA PRO A 60 9.74 19.41 -18.45
C PRO A 60 11.08 18.68 -18.49
N ALA A 61 11.97 19.06 -19.41
CA ALA A 61 13.31 18.46 -19.53
C ALA A 61 14.18 18.60 -18.27
N THR A 62 13.84 19.53 -17.37
CA THR A 62 14.47 19.67 -16.06
C THR A 62 14.14 18.54 -15.09
N MET A 63 13.14 17.70 -15.40
CA MET A 63 12.70 16.54 -14.59
C MET A 63 13.15 15.22 -15.23
N GLN A 64 14.32 15.18 -15.86
CA GLN A 64 14.78 14.00 -16.59
C GLN A 64 15.09 12.81 -15.68
N GLU A 65 15.54 13.05 -14.45
CA GLU A 65 15.87 12.03 -13.43
C GLU A 65 14.82 12.05 -12.30
N ILE A 66 13.54 12.22 -12.61
CA ILE A 66 12.49 12.27 -11.59
C ILE A 66 12.36 10.91 -10.87
N SER A 67 12.83 10.86 -9.62
CA SER A 67 12.89 9.62 -8.84
C SER A 67 11.69 9.48 -7.89
N GLY A 68 11.40 10.49 -7.08
CA GLY A 68 10.33 10.44 -6.07
C GLY A 68 9.21 11.45 -6.29
N HIS A 69 7.97 11.10 -5.91
CA HIS A 69 6.87 12.06 -5.78
C HIS A 69 5.82 11.66 -4.74
N VAL A 70 5.22 12.64 -4.06
CA VAL A 70 4.19 12.39 -3.04
C VAL A 70 3.16 13.52 -2.97
N LYS A 71 1.93 13.20 -2.58
CA LYS A 71 0.92 14.20 -2.24
C LYS A 71 1.03 14.59 -0.78
N ALA A 72 1.20 15.87 -0.49
CA ALA A 72 1.20 16.39 0.87
C ALA A 72 0.27 17.60 1.00
N GLY A 73 -0.79 17.46 1.81
CA GLY A 73 -1.87 18.43 1.88
C GLY A 73 -2.60 18.59 0.54
N SER A 74 -2.60 19.81 -0.01
CA SER A 74 -3.24 20.12 -1.29
C SER A 74 -2.28 20.07 -2.49
N PHE A 75 -1.00 19.82 -2.25
CA PHE A 75 0.04 19.92 -3.28
C PHE A 75 0.69 18.56 -3.54
N TRP A 76 1.27 18.45 -4.73
CA TRP A 76 2.16 17.35 -5.10
C TRP A 76 3.60 17.86 -5.13
N TYR A 77 4.50 17.06 -4.58
CA TYR A 77 5.92 17.33 -4.52
C TYR A 77 6.68 16.24 -5.26
N CYS A 78 7.78 16.59 -5.92
CA CYS A 78 8.70 15.66 -6.56
C CYS A 78 10.15 16.15 -6.46
N HIS A 79 11.12 15.30 -6.75
CA HIS A 79 12.53 15.69 -6.93
C HIS A 79 13.18 14.89 -8.06
N ASN A 80 14.36 15.35 -8.49
CA ASN A 80 15.27 14.53 -9.28
C ASN A 80 16.25 13.77 -8.37
N ASP A 81 16.98 12.82 -8.94
CA ASP A 81 18.06 12.04 -8.31
C ASP A 81 19.29 12.86 -7.84
N GLY A 82 20.33 12.15 -7.39
CA GLY A 82 21.61 12.64 -6.84
C GLY A 82 22.43 13.63 -7.67
N SER A 83 22.09 13.85 -8.95
CA SER A 83 22.80 14.82 -9.80
C SER A 83 22.30 16.26 -9.65
N ASP A 84 21.25 16.47 -8.85
CA ASP A 84 20.58 17.75 -8.72
C ASP A 84 21.03 18.61 -7.50
N SER A 85 20.64 19.88 -7.54
CA SER A 85 20.29 20.69 -6.36
C SER A 85 19.85 19.88 -5.14
N ALA A 86 20.14 20.26 -3.90
CA ALA A 86 19.33 19.82 -2.75
C ALA A 86 17.95 20.51 -2.75
N ARG A 87 17.21 20.31 -3.84
CA ARG A 87 15.95 20.98 -4.14
C ARG A 87 14.89 19.98 -4.60
N PHE A 88 13.66 20.31 -4.27
CA PHE A 88 12.48 19.59 -4.69
C PHE A 88 11.47 20.60 -5.23
N TYR A 89 10.40 20.11 -5.83
CA TYR A 89 9.52 20.94 -6.62
C TYR A 89 8.07 20.69 -6.27
N ARG A 90 7.22 21.72 -6.37
CA ARG A 90 5.78 21.48 -6.51
C ARG A 90 5.46 21.30 -7.98
N PHE A 91 4.73 20.23 -8.27
CA PHE A 91 4.25 19.95 -9.62
C PHE A 91 2.76 19.64 -9.63
N ASN A 92 2.17 19.64 -10.82
CA ASN A 92 0.80 19.22 -11.04
C ASN A 92 0.79 17.96 -11.91
N PRO A 93 0.44 16.78 -11.35
CA PRO A 93 0.49 15.53 -12.08
C PRO A 93 -0.55 15.40 -13.21
N GLU A 94 -1.60 16.23 -13.22
CA GLU A 94 -2.61 16.22 -14.29
C GLU A 94 -2.11 16.85 -15.58
N ASN A 95 -1.15 17.79 -15.51
CA ASN A 95 -0.66 18.52 -16.67
C ASN A 95 0.86 18.65 -16.76
N GLY A 96 1.61 18.08 -15.80
CA GLY A 96 3.08 18.06 -15.77
C GLY A 96 3.73 19.41 -15.43
N LEU A 97 2.96 20.43 -15.06
CA LEU A 97 3.53 21.75 -14.75
C LEU A 97 4.30 21.71 -13.44
N VAL A 98 5.56 22.19 -13.48
CA VAL A 98 6.42 22.40 -12.32
C VAL A 98 6.44 23.91 -12.04
N ASN A 99 5.80 24.32 -10.95
CA ASN A 99 5.49 25.74 -10.71
C ASN A 99 6.21 26.34 -9.51
N GLN A 100 6.88 25.52 -8.71
CA GLN A 100 7.70 25.98 -7.60
C GLN A 100 8.94 25.10 -7.47
N GLU A 101 10.08 25.73 -7.25
CA GLU A 101 11.33 25.13 -6.81
C GLU A 101 11.57 25.51 -5.34
N VAL A 102 11.93 24.51 -4.51
CA VAL A 102 12.20 24.68 -3.10
C VAL A 102 13.58 24.09 -2.80
N GLN A 103 14.53 24.95 -2.47
CA GLN A 103 15.88 24.57 -2.06
C GLN A 103 15.94 24.40 -0.54
N LEU A 104 16.58 23.34 -0.06
CA LEU A 104 16.95 23.20 1.35
C LEU A 104 18.32 23.85 1.56
N GLU A 105 18.40 24.88 2.40
CA GLU A 105 19.67 25.52 2.74
C GLU A 105 20.60 24.51 3.43
N ASN A 106 21.88 24.47 3.06
CA ASN A 106 22.92 23.59 3.61
C ASN A 106 22.66 22.07 3.54
N ALA A 107 21.61 21.64 2.84
CA ALA A 107 21.40 20.23 2.50
C ALA A 107 22.26 19.81 1.31
N SER A 108 22.50 18.50 1.20
CA SER A 108 23.08 17.86 0.02
C SER A 108 22.09 16.87 -0.58
N ASN A 109 22.09 16.77 -1.91
CA ASN A 109 21.49 15.67 -2.63
C ASN A 109 22.63 14.79 -3.14
N MET A 110 22.90 13.67 -2.44
CA MET A 110 23.92 12.72 -2.87
C MET A 110 23.32 11.61 -3.72
N ASP A 111 22.19 11.06 -3.29
CA ASP A 111 21.39 10.08 -4.03
C ASP A 111 19.97 10.12 -3.45
N TRP A 112 19.18 11.14 -3.84
CA TRP A 112 17.78 11.26 -3.43
C TRP A 112 16.90 10.33 -4.26
N GLU A 113 16.06 9.53 -3.61
CA GLU A 113 15.34 8.45 -4.29
C GLU A 113 13.82 8.59 -4.18
N ASP A 114 13.28 8.60 -2.95
CA ASP A 114 11.82 8.60 -2.73
C ASP A 114 11.36 9.60 -1.67
N MET A 115 10.06 9.88 -1.69
CA MET A 115 9.39 10.83 -0.81
C MET A 115 8.24 10.20 -0.02
N ALA A 116 8.05 10.66 1.21
CA ALA A 116 6.86 10.35 1.99
C ALA A 116 6.29 11.61 2.62
N SER A 117 5.06 11.55 3.14
CA SER A 117 4.48 12.71 3.81
C SER A 117 3.58 12.34 4.99
N THR A 118 3.34 13.34 5.82
CA THR A 118 2.27 13.36 6.82
C THR A 118 1.40 14.58 6.57
N SER A 119 0.40 14.80 7.41
CA SER A 119 -0.37 16.05 7.41
C SER A 119 0.46 17.31 7.74
N THR A 120 1.70 17.16 8.23
CA THR A 120 2.50 18.28 8.74
C THR A 120 3.93 18.34 8.18
N HIS A 121 4.45 17.25 7.63
CA HIS A 121 5.84 17.15 7.18
C HIS A 121 5.93 16.43 5.84
N LEU A 122 6.94 16.83 5.06
CA LEU A 122 7.47 16.12 3.91
C LEU A 122 8.75 15.40 4.33
N TYR A 123 8.99 14.23 3.76
CA TYR A 123 10.19 13.42 3.96
C TYR A 123 10.85 13.19 2.61
N LEU A 124 12.17 13.44 2.51
CA LEU A 124 12.97 13.22 1.31
C LEU A 124 14.12 12.26 1.65
N GLY A 125 14.18 11.14 0.95
CA GLY A 125 15.16 10.09 1.20
C GLY A 125 16.48 10.30 0.49
N ASP A 126 17.56 10.61 1.21
CA ASP A 126 18.93 10.61 0.70
C ASP A 126 19.60 9.27 1.06
N PHE A 127 19.18 8.22 0.37
CA PHE A 127 19.50 6.85 0.76
C PHE A 127 19.82 5.89 -0.39
N GLY A 128 19.88 6.37 -1.64
CA GLY A 128 20.41 5.59 -2.75
C GLY A 128 21.83 5.13 -2.45
N ASN A 129 22.16 3.87 -2.72
CA ASN A 129 23.41 3.23 -2.34
C ASN A 129 23.82 2.17 -3.37
N ASN A 130 23.88 2.61 -4.63
CA ASN A 130 24.18 1.84 -5.83
C ASN A 130 25.40 0.91 -5.75
N THR A 131 26.36 1.18 -4.86
CA THR A 131 27.61 0.44 -4.68
C THR A 131 27.81 -0.13 -3.26
N ASN A 132 26.78 -0.12 -2.41
CA ASN A 132 26.79 -0.67 -1.04
C ASN A 132 27.86 -0.05 -0.11
N ASP A 133 28.44 1.11 -0.42
CA ASP A 133 29.56 1.70 0.32
C ASP A 133 29.24 3.04 1.00
N ARG A 134 28.03 3.59 0.82
CA ARG A 134 27.60 4.78 1.55
C ARG A 134 27.35 4.49 3.03
N GLN A 135 27.84 5.39 3.87
CA GLN A 135 27.69 5.36 5.34
C GLN A 135 26.90 6.56 5.89
N ASN A 136 26.43 7.43 5.00
CA ASN A 136 25.78 8.70 5.30
C ASN A 136 24.35 8.74 4.75
N LEU A 137 23.64 7.62 4.88
CA LEU A 137 22.23 7.52 4.50
C LEU A 137 21.37 8.29 5.50
N GLY A 138 20.29 8.89 5.01
CA GLY A 138 19.33 9.54 5.89
C GLY A 138 18.14 10.12 5.16
N ILE A 139 17.29 10.80 5.93
CA ILE A 139 16.01 11.32 5.46
C ILE A 139 15.88 12.76 5.94
N TYR A 140 15.68 13.70 5.01
CA TYR A 140 15.32 15.06 5.34
C TYR A 140 13.85 15.12 5.73
N LYS A 141 13.56 15.70 6.90
CA LYS A 141 12.21 15.97 7.40
C LYS A 141 11.96 17.47 7.37
N VAL A 142 11.04 17.90 6.50
CA VAL A 142 10.75 19.30 6.21
C VAL A 142 9.32 19.64 6.66
N PRO A 143 9.11 20.64 7.53
CA PRO A 143 7.76 21.05 7.91
C PRO A 143 7.02 21.66 6.72
N LEU A 144 5.80 21.20 6.43
CA LEU A 144 4.98 21.73 5.34
C LEU A 144 4.61 23.20 5.54
N ALA A 145 4.53 23.65 6.79
CA ALA A 145 4.20 25.03 7.14
C ALA A 145 5.32 26.02 6.78
N ASP A 146 6.55 25.54 6.64
CA ASP A 146 7.71 26.34 6.25
C ASP A 146 7.94 26.33 4.72
N ILE A 147 7.08 25.66 3.95
CA ILE A 147 7.07 25.72 2.48
C ILE A 147 6.01 26.74 2.06
N GLY A 148 6.44 27.96 1.78
CA GLY A 148 5.69 29.08 1.24
C GLY A 148 5.12 28.85 -0.16
N GLY A 149 4.78 29.95 -0.84
CA GLY A 149 4.05 29.94 -2.11
C GLY A 149 4.76 30.64 -3.26
N ASP A 150 5.99 31.10 -3.05
CA ASP A 150 6.81 31.75 -4.08
C ASP A 150 7.32 30.72 -5.08
N ASN A 151 7.52 31.10 -6.35
CA ASN A 151 7.97 30.16 -7.39
C ASN A 151 9.38 29.61 -7.13
N GLU A 152 10.22 30.36 -6.42
CA GLU A 152 11.56 29.94 -5.99
C GLU A 152 11.67 30.25 -4.50
N GLU A 153 11.94 29.24 -3.70
CA GLU A 153 11.98 29.34 -2.24
C GLU A 153 13.21 28.65 -1.68
N THR A 154 13.68 29.13 -0.53
CA THR A 154 14.71 28.46 0.26
C THR A 154 14.18 28.24 1.67
N VAL A 155 14.12 26.97 2.09
CA VAL A 155 13.82 26.61 3.49
C VAL A 155 15.13 26.61 4.26
N GLY A 156 15.20 27.45 5.29
CA GLY A 156 16.38 27.59 6.14
C GLY A 156 16.75 26.28 6.85
N ASP A 157 18.05 26.10 7.12
CA ASP A 157 18.57 24.90 7.79
C ASP A 157 18.17 24.77 9.26
N ASP A 158 17.63 25.83 9.86
CA ASP A 158 17.00 25.82 11.17
C ASP A 158 15.59 25.20 11.18
N LYS A 159 15.00 24.92 10.01
CA LYS A 159 13.62 24.41 9.87
C LYS A 159 13.54 22.92 9.63
N TRP A 160 14.48 22.36 8.88
CA TRP A 160 14.47 20.94 8.54
C TRP A 160 15.37 20.12 9.47
N VAL A 161 15.12 18.81 9.53
CA VAL A 161 15.92 17.87 10.32
C VAL A 161 16.44 16.77 9.40
N PHE A 162 17.71 16.41 9.54
CA PHE A 162 18.24 15.19 8.92
C PHE A 162 18.14 14.03 9.91
N ILE A 163 17.50 12.95 9.49
CA ILE A 163 17.35 11.71 10.25
C ILE A 163 18.36 10.71 9.67
N PRO A 164 19.58 10.60 10.24
CA PRO A 164 20.56 9.64 9.75
C PRO A 164 20.17 8.22 10.15
N PHE A 165 20.50 7.25 9.29
CA PHE A 165 20.39 5.84 9.65
C PHE A 165 21.51 5.01 9.04
N SER A 166 21.72 3.83 9.62
CA SER A 166 22.47 2.74 8.98
C SER A 166 21.66 1.46 9.10
N TYR A 167 21.76 0.57 8.13
CA TYR A 167 21.15 -0.75 8.25
C TYR A 167 21.73 -1.51 9.45
N GLU A 168 20.89 -2.21 10.19
CA GLU A 168 21.35 -3.02 11.32
C GLU A 168 22.23 -4.19 10.89
N ASP A 169 22.00 -4.73 9.68
CA ASP A 169 22.65 -5.92 9.14
C ASP A 169 23.73 -5.63 8.08
N GLN A 170 24.04 -4.35 7.79
CA GLN A 170 25.17 -3.98 6.94
C GLN A 170 26.45 -3.82 7.76
N THR A 171 27.36 -4.77 7.62
CA THR A 171 28.67 -4.75 8.31
C THR A 171 29.85 -4.51 7.37
N ASP A 172 29.63 -4.55 6.06
CA ASP A 172 30.64 -4.34 5.02
C ASP A 172 30.23 -3.16 4.14
N PHE A 173 31.18 -2.24 3.96
CA PHE A 173 31.05 -1.02 3.16
C PHE A 173 32.13 -0.98 2.07
N SER A 174 32.69 -2.13 1.71
CA SER A 174 33.53 -2.24 0.51
C SER A 174 32.66 -2.07 -0.74
N THR A 175 33.12 -1.22 -1.67
CA THR A 175 32.45 -0.96 -2.94
C THR A 175 32.14 -2.26 -3.66
N GLN A 176 30.86 -2.51 -3.89
CA GLN A 176 30.37 -3.64 -4.68
C GLN A 176 30.10 -3.21 -6.13
N PRO A 177 30.19 -4.12 -7.10
CA PRO A 177 29.61 -3.90 -8.42
C PRO A 177 28.12 -3.54 -8.31
N ILE A 178 27.62 -2.68 -9.21
CA ILE A 178 26.23 -2.20 -9.19
C ILE A 178 25.23 -3.37 -9.21
N ASP A 179 25.49 -4.43 -9.99
CA ASP A 179 24.64 -5.63 -10.07
C ASP A 179 24.72 -6.55 -8.84
N SER A 180 25.53 -6.17 -7.84
CA SER A 180 25.77 -6.93 -6.62
C SER A 180 25.34 -6.17 -5.35
N ALA A 181 24.84 -4.94 -5.49
CA ALA A 181 24.33 -4.14 -4.38
C ALA A 181 23.02 -4.72 -3.83
N VAL A 182 22.93 -4.81 -2.50
CA VAL A 182 21.79 -5.36 -1.75
C VAL A 182 21.28 -4.42 -0.66
N PHE A 183 22.03 -3.37 -0.35
CA PHE A 183 21.71 -2.29 0.61
C PHE A 183 21.44 -0.96 -0.11
N ASP A 184 21.24 -1.02 -1.43
CA ASP A 184 20.66 0.08 -2.20
C ASP A 184 19.20 0.29 -1.76
N CYS A 185 18.83 1.52 -1.38
CA CYS A 185 17.49 1.86 -0.93
C CYS A 185 16.87 2.78 -1.94
N GLU A 186 15.65 2.51 -2.40
CA GLU A 186 15.00 3.42 -3.35
C GLU A 186 13.53 3.67 -3.07
N ALA A 187 12.95 3.08 -2.03
CA ALA A 187 11.53 3.26 -1.75
C ALA A 187 11.24 3.49 -0.27
N MET A 188 10.32 4.41 0.03
CA MET A 188 9.97 4.80 1.39
C MET A 188 8.48 5.12 1.56
N ILE A 189 7.90 4.71 2.70
CA ILE A 189 6.58 5.20 3.13
C ILE A 189 6.64 5.71 4.56
N PHE A 190 5.73 6.63 4.90
CA PHE A 190 5.43 6.96 6.30
C PHE A 190 4.12 6.29 6.69
N PHE A 191 4.18 5.29 7.57
CA PHE A 191 3.02 4.51 7.98
C PHE A 191 3.07 4.22 9.48
N ASN A 192 1.91 4.27 10.16
CA ASN A 192 1.80 4.04 11.60
C ASN A 192 2.82 4.78 12.48
N GLY A 193 3.17 6.02 12.09
CA GLY A 193 4.10 6.86 12.83
C GLY A 193 5.59 6.53 12.60
N LYS A 194 5.91 5.71 11.60
CA LYS A 194 7.25 5.18 11.32
C LYS A 194 7.63 5.41 9.86
N LEU A 195 8.93 5.53 9.62
CA LEU A 195 9.52 5.52 8.29
C LEU A 195 9.87 4.08 7.94
N HIS A 196 9.22 3.56 6.90
CA HIS A 196 9.47 2.23 6.36
C HIS A 196 10.28 2.36 5.07
N LEU A 197 11.30 1.51 4.92
CA LEU A 197 12.24 1.54 3.79
C LEU A 197 12.21 0.19 3.05
N PHE A 198 12.37 0.24 1.74
CA PHE A 198 12.42 -0.94 0.88
C PHE A 198 13.65 -0.90 -0.02
N THR A 199 14.46 -1.95 0.04
CA THR A 199 15.70 -2.01 -0.74
C THR A 199 15.47 -2.38 -2.21
N LYS A 200 16.32 -1.83 -3.07
CA LYS A 200 16.49 -2.23 -4.46
C LYS A 200 17.60 -3.26 -4.56
N ASN A 201 17.29 -4.52 -4.27
CA ASN A 201 18.32 -5.57 -4.32
C ASN A 201 18.66 -5.94 -5.78
N ARG A 202 19.78 -5.40 -6.29
CA ARG A 202 20.24 -5.56 -7.67
C ARG A 202 20.79 -6.96 -7.97
N LYS A 203 21.08 -7.73 -6.92
CA LYS A 203 21.63 -9.09 -7.01
C LYS A 203 20.54 -10.16 -7.06
N GLU A 204 19.62 -10.11 -6.12
CA GLU A 204 18.64 -11.17 -5.87
C GLU A 204 17.24 -10.81 -6.36
N TYR A 205 16.98 -9.54 -6.70
CA TYR A 205 15.66 -9.05 -7.16
C TYR A 205 14.56 -9.30 -6.12
N THR A 206 14.96 -9.26 -4.85
CA THR A 206 14.13 -9.21 -3.67
C THR A 206 14.05 -7.77 -3.15
N THR A 207 13.19 -7.52 -2.17
CA THR A 207 13.25 -6.30 -1.36
C THR A 207 13.27 -6.66 0.11
N ALA A 208 14.18 -6.05 0.86
CA ALA A 208 14.17 -6.10 2.31
C ALA A 208 13.42 -4.88 2.84
N HIS A 209 12.51 -5.12 3.78
CA HIS A 209 11.70 -4.10 4.42
C HIS A 209 12.30 -3.77 5.79
N TYR A 210 12.60 -2.50 6.02
CA TYR A 210 13.12 -1.98 7.26
C TYR A 210 12.23 -0.90 7.87
N VAL A 211 12.32 -0.70 9.18
CA VAL A 211 11.74 0.44 9.90
C VAL A 211 12.88 1.27 10.51
N VAL A 212 12.87 2.57 10.29
CA VAL A 212 13.86 3.48 10.90
C VAL A 212 13.51 3.72 12.37
N ASN A 213 14.44 3.36 13.24
CA ASN A 213 14.43 3.68 14.66
C ASN A 213 15.28 4.93 14.90
N GLU A 214 14.63 6.09 15.01
CA GLU A 214 15.28 7.39 15.23
C GLU A 214 16.07 7.45 16.55
N VAL A 215 15.77 6.59 17.53
CA VAL A 215 16.48 6.56 18.82
C VAL A 215 17.84 5.86 18.68
N THR A 216 17.89 4.77 17.91
CA THR A 216 19.12 3.99 17.71
C THR A 216 19.93 4.46 16.50
N GLY A 217 19.31 5.22 15.58
CA GLY A 217 19.90 5.57 14.29
C GLY A 217 20.05 4.37 13.37
N LYS A 218 19.18 3.35 13.55
CA LYS A 218 19.20 2.10 12.77
C LYS A 218 17.94 1.92 11.95
N ALA A 219 18.10 1.40 10.74
CA ALA A 219 17.02 0.76 10.01
C ALA A 219 16.98 -0.72 10.45
N GLU A 220 15.90 -1.10 11.14
CA GLU A 220 15.69 -2.44 11.72
C GLU A 220 14.88 -3.30 10.73
N LYS A 221 15.39 -4.48 10.39
CA LYS A 221 14.83 -5.35 9.36
C LYS A 221 13.60 -6.05 9.89
N ILE A 222 12.50 -5.95 9.14
CA ILE A 222 11.24 -6.59 9.48
C ILE A 222 11.07 -7.90 8.72
N GLU A 223 11.31 -7.88 7.42
CA GLU A 223 10.98 -8.98 6.52
C GLU A 223 11.68 -8.82 5.15
N THR A 224 11.53 -9.82 4.29
CA THR A 224 12.05 -9.81 2.93
C THR A 224 11.03 -10.44 2.01
N PHE A 225 10.93 -9.94 0.79
CA PHE A 225 9.99 -10.41 -0.21
C PHE A 225 10.67 -10.58 -1.57
N ASP A 226 10.36 -11.68 -2.24
CA ASP A 226 10.78 -11.90 -3.63
C ASP A 226 9.87 -11.10 -4.55
N THR A 227 10.39 -9.95 -5.00
CA THR A 227 9.66 -9.01 -5.84
C THR A 227 9.70 -9.41 -7.30
N GLU A 228 10.55 -10.37 -7.69
CA GLU A 228 10.85 -10.73 -9.07
C GLU A 228 11.18 -9.48 -9.93
N GLY A 229 11.90 -8.53 -9.36
CA GLY A 229 12.19 -7.23 -9.98
C GLY A 229 12.79 -6.23 -8.99
N LEU A 230 13.26 -5.09 -9.51
CA LEU A 230 13.86 -4.01 -8.72
C LEU A 230 12.76 -3.05 -8.26
N ILE A 231 12.65 -2.81 -6.96
CA ILE A 231 11.75 -1.81 -6.37
C ILE A 231 12.43 -0.45 -6.39
N THR A 232 11.67 0.58 -6.73
CA THR A 232 12.18 1.93 -6.99
C THR A 232 11.35 3.05 -6.40
N GLY A 233 10.13 2.78 -5.94
CA GLY A 233 9.33 3.75 -5.22
C GLY A 233 8.19 3.08 -4.46
N ALA A 234 7.66 3.77 -3.46
CA ALA A 234 6.52 3.29 -2.70
C ALA A 234 5.59 4.39 -2.25
N ASP A 235 4.31 4.06 -2.05
CA ASP A 235 3.39 4.91 -1.32
C ASP A 235 2.34 4.08 -0.58
N VAL A 236 1.71 4.71 0.42
CA VAL A 236 0.59 4.15 1.17
C VAL A 236 -0.68 4.95 0.87
N SER A 237 -1.75 4.22 0.56
CA SER A 237 -3.05 4.81 0.27
C SER A 237 -3.58 5.67 1.44
N PRO A 238 -4.38 6.71 1.17
CA PRO A 238 -4.87 7.63 2.21
C PRO A 238 -5.66 7.00 3.36
N ASP A 239 -6.31 5.85 3.14
CA ASP A 239 -7.01 5.09 4.19
C ASP A 239 -6.08 4.11 4.95
N GLY A 240 -4.83 4.01 4.54
CA GLY A 240 -3.82 3.15 5.16
C GLY A 240 -4.01 1.66 4.89
N GLU A 241 -4.85 1.27 3.93
CA GLU A 241 -5.21 -0.13 3.71
C GLU A 241 -4.40 -0.82 2.60
N VAL A 242 -3.80 -0.04 1.71
CA VAL A 242 -3.00 -0.52 0.57
C VAL A 242 -1.65 0.17 0.55
N VAL A 243 -0.57 -0.62 0.46
CA VAL A 243 0.77 -0.14 0.09
C VAL A 243 1.05 -0.56 -1.34
N ALA A 244 1.62 0.34 -2.13
CA ALA A 244 2.07 0.06 -3.48
C ALA A 244 3.59 0.18 -3.57
N LEU A 245 4.26 -0.83 -4.13
CA LEU A 245 5.69 -0.80 -4.45
C LEU A 245 5.84 -0.84 -5.97
N VAL A 246 6.31 0.25 -6.58
CA VAL A 246 6.59 0.31 -8.02
C VAL A 246 8.00 -0.19 -8.30
N GLY A 247 8.20 -0.74 -9.49
CA GLY A 247 9.48 -1.24 -9.91
C GLY A 247 9.53 -1.64 -11.37
N TYR A 248 10.68 -2.17 -11.78
CA TYR A 248 10.89 -2.73 -13.11
C TYR A 248 11.77 -3.97 -13.09
N ASP A 249 11.64 -4.77 -14.15
CA ASP A 249 12.53 -5.89 -14.42
C ASP A 249 13.10 -5.74 -15.84
N LEU A 250 14.42 -5.57 -15.91
CA LEU A 250 15.16 -5.44 -17.16
C LEU A 250 15.76 -6.77 -17.62
N ARG A 251 15.60 -7.85 -16.84
CA ARG A 251 16.04 -9.19 -17.23
C ARG A 251 15.12 -9.71 -18.34
N GLY A 252 15.59 -9.63 -19.57
CA GLY A 252 14.83 -10.06 -20.75
C GLY A 252 14.05 -8.92 -21.39
N LEU A 253 12.75 -9.11 -21.62
CA LEU A 253 11.89 -8.03 -22.13
C LEU A 253 11.63 -7.03 -21.00
N PRO A 254 12.04 -5.75 -21.13
CA PRO A 254 11.90 -4.77 -20.05
C PRO A 254 10.43 -4.53 -19.69
N LYS A 255 10.09 -4.69 -18.42
CA LYS A 255 8.74 -4.51 -17.87
C LYS A 255 8.73 -3.57 -16.69
N VAL A 256 7.64 -2.85 -16.54
CA VAL A 256 7.30 -2.07 -15.33
C VAL A 256 6.21 -2.83 -14.58
N PHE A 257 6.27 -2.85 -13.26
CA PHE A 257 5.25 -3.47 -12.42
C PHE A 257 4.97 -2.65 -11.16
N THR A 258 3.88 -2.99 -10.49
CA THR A 258 3.60 -2.55 -9.13
C THR A 258 3.13 -3.73 -8.31
N TRP A 259 3.68 -3.93 -7.12
CA TRP A 259 3.10 -4.80 -6.10
C TRP A 259 2.10 -4.02 -5.26
N LEU A 260 0.88 -4.54 -5.15
CA LEU A 260 -0.12 -4.08 -4.19
C LEU A 260 -0.09 -5.01 -2.98
N LEU A 261 0.01 -4.42 -1.80
CA LEU A 261 0.06 -5.08 -0.51
C LEU A 261 -1.16 -4.62 0.31
N TRP A 262 -1.92 -5.54 0.89
CA TRP A 262 -3.08 -5.21 1.73
C TRP A 262 -3.43 -6.36 2.67
N ASP A 263 -4.27 -6.08 3.66
CA ASP A 263 -4.78 -7.11 4.60
C ASP A 263 -3.65 -7.88 5.29
N TRP A 264 -2.57 -7.16 5.63
CA TRP A 264 -1.52 -7.65 6.50
C TRP A 264 -2.02 -7.74 7.94
N LYS A 265 -1.25 -8.43 8.78
CA LYS A 265 -1.62 -8.65 10.18
C LYS A 265 -1.87 -7.32 10.91
N ALA A 266 -3.08 -7.15 11.42
CA ALA A 266 -3.48 -5.94 12.13
C ALA A 266 -2.52 -5.62 13.30
N GLY A 267 -2.13 -4.35 13.41
CA GLY A 267 -1.19 -3.86 14.43
C GLY A 267 0.26 -4.31 14.25
N SER A 268 0.59 -4.97 13.14
CA SER A 268 1.96 -5.35 12.78
C SER A 268 2.56 -4.39 11.75
N ASP A 269 3.88 -4.22 11.82
CA ASP A 269 4.66 -3.59 10.76
C ASP A 269 5.03 -4.58 9.63
N SER A 270 4.67 -5.86 9.70
CA SER A 270 4.97 -6.86 8.66
C SER A 270 3.97 -6.77 7.50
N LEU A 271 4.22 -5.83 6.58
CA LEU A 271 3.38 -5.53 5.41
C LEU A 271 3.31 -6.70 4.41
N PHE A 272 4.34 -7.55 4.30
CA PHE A 272 4.33 -8.70 3.40
C PHE A 272 3.59 -9.92 3.94
N SER A 273 3.10 -9.86 5.19
CA SER A 273 2.25 -10.89 5.77
C SER A 273 0.85 -10.98 5.13
N GLY A 274 0.42 -9.92 4.43
CA GLY A 274 -0.89 -9.83 3.79
C GLY A 274 -0.94 -10.35 2.37
N ASN A 275 -1.99 -9.95 1.66
CA ASN A 275 -2.14 -10.18 0.23
C ASN A 275 -1.08 -9.42 -0.56
N LYS A 276 -0.53 -10.06 -1.59
CA LYS A 276 0.51 -9.51 -2.45
C LYS A 276 0.10 -9.75 -3.90
N ARG A 277 -0.16 -8.69 -4.66
CA ARG A 277 -0.58 -8.81 -6.05
C ARG A 277 0.26 -7.94 -6.97
N ARG A 278 0.88 -8.59 -7.96
CA ARG A 278 1.66 -7.91 -8.99
C ARG A 278 0.77 -7.44 -10.13
N ILE A 279 0.88 -6.14 -10.43
CA ILE A 279 0.26 -5.49 -11.57
C ILE A 279 1.34 -5.22 -12.60
N GLU A 280 1.30 -5.88 -13.76
CA GLU A 280 2.19 -5.56 -14.88
C GLU A 280 1.70 -4.28 -15.55
N LEU A 281 2.56 -3.27 -15.62
CA LEU A 281 2.26 -1.92 -16.12
C LEU A 281 2.72 -1.67 -17.57
N GLY A 282 3.08 -2.75 -18.27
CA GLY A 282 3.57 -2.71 -19.65
C GLY A 282 5.09 -2.72 -19.76
N SER A 283 5.60 -2.37 -20.94
CA SER A 283 7.04 -2.41 -21.21
C SER A 283 7.74 -1.12 -20.79
N ALA A 284 8.91 -1.23 -20.15
CA ALA A 284 9.76 -0.09 -19.83
C ALA A 284 10.27 0.65 -21.09
N LEU A 285 10.22 0.02 -22.27
CA LEU A 285 10.53 0.69 -23.55
C LEU A 285 9.44 1.68 -24.01
N LEU A 286 8.26 1.66 -23.38
CA LEU A 286 7.14 2.57 -23.68
C LEU A 286 6.75 3.41 -22.46
N THR A 287 6.80 2.82 -21.28
CA THR A 287 6.45 3.46 -20.01
C THR A 287 7.63 4.22 -19.42
N GLY A 288 8.88 3.85 -19.77
CA GLY A 288 10.09 4.30 -19.09
C GLY A 288 10.38 3.47 -17.84
N GLN A 289 11.53 3.69 -17.21
CA GLN A 289 11.80 3.20 -15.86
C GLN A 289 10.95 4.00 -14.89
N ALA A 290 9.92 3.37 -14.31
CA ALA A 290 9.08 4.01 -13.31
C ALA A 290 9.83 4.02 -11.98
N GLU A 291 10.05 5.21 -11.44
CA GLU A 291 10.78 5.42 -10.20
C GLU A 291 9.83 5.94 -9.10
N GLY A 292 8.80 6.73 -9.44
CA GLY A 292 7.87 7.26 -8.43
C GLY A 292 6.45 6.73 -8.54
N ILE A 293 5.79 6.55 -7.40
CA ILE A 293 4.36 6.23 -7.29
C ILE A 293 3.74 7.03 -6.14
N GLY A 294 2.54 7.59 -6.35
CA GLY A 294 1.86 8.35 -5.30
C GLY A 294 0.33 8.28 -5.41
N PHE A 295 -0.35 8.07 -4.29
CA PHE A 295 -1.80 7.97 -4.21
C PHE A 295 -2.47 9.35 -4.19
N ALA A 296 -3.41 9.55 -5.11
CA ALA A 296 -4.30 10.71 -5.13
C ALA A 296 -5.57 10.48 -4.29
N GLY A 297 -6.03 9.23 -4.28
CA GLY A 297 -7.16 8.70 -3.53
C GLY A 297 -6.86 7.26 -3.13
N ASN A 298 -7.83 6.58 -2.53
CA ASN A 298 -7.63 5.28 -1.91
C ASN A 298 -6.97 4.24 -2.84
N ARG A 299 -7.40 4.15 -4.10
CA ARG A 299 -6.96 3.12 -5.08
C ARG A 299 -6.42 3.74 -6.37
N THR A 300 -6.27 5.05 -6.41
CA THR A 300 -5.98 5.82 -7.61
C THR A 300 -4.87 6.82 -7.37
N GLY A 301 -4.06 7.09 -8.37
CA GLY A 301 -2.91 7.97 -8.19
C GLY A 301 -2.08 8.11 -9.45
N TYR A 302 -0.82 8.50 -9.25
CA TYR A 302 0.10 8.79 -10.34
C TYR A 302 1.38 7.98 -10.23
N LEU A 303 1.98 7.74 -11.40
CA LEU A 303 3.28 7.14 -11.60
C LEU A 303 4.14 8.15 -12.34
N THR A 304 5.42 8.23 -11.98
CA THR A 304 6.44 8.99 -12.71
C THR A 304 7.50 8.06 -13.23
N ASN A 305 8.05 8.39 -14.40
CA ASN A 305 9.20 7.69 -14.97
C ASN A 305 10.29 8.67 -15.33
N GLU A 306 11.52 8.19 -15.27
CA GLU A 306 12.70 8.91 -15.75
C GLU A 306 12.81 8.84 -17.27
N ARG A 307 13.64 9.75 -17.81
CA ARG A 307 13.99 9.77 -19.22
C ARG A 307 14.82 8.53 -19.57
N THR A 308 14.21 7.61 -20.30
CA THR A 308 14.91 6.41 -20.77
C THR A 308 15.62 6.68 -22.10
N SER A 309 16.94 6.47 -22.14
CA SER A 309 17.75 6.63 -23.37
C SER A 309 18.56 5.36 -23.67
N ALA A 310 18.71 5.00 -24.94
CA ALA A 310 19.54 3.87 -25.38
C ALA A 310 20.36 4.26 -26.62
N GLY A 311 21.68 4.06 -26.57
CA GLY A 311 22.56 4.37 -27.71
C GLY A 311 22.53 5.85 -28.14
N GLY A 312 22.28 6.77 -27.21
CA GLY A 312 22.14 8.20 -27.49
C GLY A 312 20.78 8.62 -28.06
N VAL A 313 19.83 7.69 -28.19
CA VAL A 313 18.46 7.96 -28.62
C VAL A 313 17.53 7.95 -27.41
N VAL A 314 16.72 8.99 -27.26
CA VAL A 314 15.64 9.02 -26.26
C VAL A 314 14.55 8.06 -26.68
N LEU A 315 14.27 7.07 -25.84
CA LEU A 315 13.20 6.11 -26.05
C LEU A 315 11.90 6.58 -25.41
N VAL A 316 11.99 7.12 -24.18
CA VAL A 316 10.85 7.58 -23.40
C VAL A 316 11.24 8.88 -22.71
N GLU A 317 10.42 9.91 -22.87
CA GLU A 317 10.53 11.17 -22.11
C GLU A 317 10.06 10.95 -20.66
N PRO A 318 10.45 11.80 -19.70
CA PRO A 318 9.89 11.72 -18.36
C PRO A 318 8.39 12.03 -18.41
N THR A 319 7.55 11.18 -17.86
CA THR A 319 6.08 11.35 -17.92
C THR A 319 5.42 11.16 -16.57
N VAL A 320 4.20 11.69 -16.46
CA VAL A 320 3.25 11.35 -15.40
C VAL A 320 2.13 10.51 -16.01
N ARG A 321 1.78 9.43 -15.33
CA ARG A 321 0.70 8.52 -15.73
C ARG A 321 -0.27 8.28 -14.59
N TRP A 322 -1.55 8.23 -14.88
CA TRP A 322 -2.60 7.94 -13.92
C TRP A 322 -2.90 6.45 -13.85
N PHE A 323 -3.04 5.94 -12.63
CA PHE A 323 -3.49 4.58 -12.35
C PHE A 323 -4.82 4.55 -11.59
N ASP A 324 -5.56 3.47 -11.82
CA ASP A 324 -6.71 3.05 -11.01
C ASP A 324 -6.60 1.54 -10.73
N PHE A 325 -6.28 1.22 -9.48
CA PHE A 325 -6.13 -0.14 -8.98
C PHE A 325 -7.40 -0.68 -8.31
N GLY A 326 -8.52 0.04 -8.35
CA GLY A 326 -9.74 -0.32 -7.64
C GLY A 326 -10.32 -1.69 -8.01
N GLN A 327 -10.09 -2.13 -9.25
CA GLN A 327 -10.49 -3.47 -9.70
C GLN A 327 -9.70 -4.60 -9.03
N TRP A 328 -8.48 -4.33 -8.52
CA TRP A 328 -7.59 -5.34 -7.96
C TRP A 328 -7.47 -5.29 -6.44
N ALA A 329 -7.64 -4.10 -5.85
CA ALA A 329 -7.64 -3.86 -4.41
C ALA A 329 -8.91 -3.09 -4.00
N PRO A 330 -10.10 -3.72 -4.02
CA PRO A 330 -11.37 -3.03 -3.74
C PRO A 330 -11.41 -2.45 -2.31
N GLU A 331 -12.05 -1.31 -2.07
CA GLU A 331 -12.09 -0.58 -0.78
C GLU A 331 -12.74 -1.32 0.42
N SER A 332 -12.95 -2.64 0.36
CA SER A 332 -13.62 -3.37 1.44
C SER A 332 -12.82 -4.56 1.97
N ILE A 333 -11.49 -4.59 1.91
CA ILE A 333 -10.70 -5.82 2.15
C ILE A 333 -10.40 -6.16 3.61
N ALA A 334 -11.28 -5.78 4.54
CA ALA A 334 -11.20 -6.37 5.88
C ALA A 334 -11.66 -7.84 5.80
N THR A 335 -10.70 -8.77 5.82
CA THR A 335 -10.96 -10.20 6.07
C THR A 335 -10.91 -10.53 7.57
N GLY A 336 -10.82 -9.50 8.42
CA GLY A 336 -11.01 -9.68 9.85
C GLY A 336 -12.33 -10.42 10.10
N GLU A 337 -12.24 -11.48 10.93
CA GLU A 337 -13.33 -11.86 11.83
C GLU A 337 -14.08 -10.60 12.23
N PRO A 338 -15.43 -10.58 12.19
CA PRO A 338 -16.21 -9.39 12.54
C PRO A 338 -15.88 -9.02 13.98
N SER A 339 -14.84 -8.21 14.11
CA SER A 339 -14.26 -7.72 15.35
C SER A 339 -15.17 -6.61 15.75
N GLY A 340 -16.34 -6.98 16.28
CA GLY A 340 -17.36 -6.08 16.79
C GLY A 340 -17.40 -4.73 16.07
N VAL A 341 -17.53 -4.73 14.73
CA VAL A 341 -17.80 -3.48 14.01
C VAL A 341 -19.10 -2.99 14.62
N ALA A 342 -19.01 -1.88 15.37
CA ALA A 342 -20.10 -1.37 16.18
C ALA A 342 -21.37 -1.30 15.32
N GLY A 343 -22.32 -2.19 15.56
CA GLY A 343 -23.60 -2.20 14.85
C GLY A 343 -24.16 -3.58 14.50
N PHE A 344 -23.46 -4.43 13.73
CA PHE A 344 -24.06 -5.69 13.27
C PHE A 344 -23.05 -6.77 12.81
N GLN A 345 -23.53 -8.02 12.75
CA GLN A 345 -22.86 -9.21 12.23
C GLN A 345 -23.75 -9.94 11.22
N ILE A 346 -23.14 -10.70 10.30
CA ILE A 346 -23.85 -11.59 9.38
C ILE A 346 -23.39 -13.04 9.54
N PHE A 347 -24.32 -14.00 9.45
CA PHE A 347 -24.00 -15.43 9.55
C PHE A 347 -25.07 -16.33 8.90
N PRO A 348 -24.76 -17.59 8.53
CA PRO A 348 -23.42 -18.12 8.41
C PRO A 348 -22.66 -17.35 7.31
N ASN A 349 -21.35 -17.25 7.44
CA ASN A 349 -20.50 -16.70 6.42
C ASN A 349 -19.27 -17.61 6.29
N PRO A 350 -19.14 -18.40 5.21
CA PRO A 350 -19.96 -18.41 3.99
C PRO A 350 -21.43 -18.81 4.17
N PHE A 351 -22.31 -18.32 3.30
CA PHE A 351 -23.73 -18.70 3.22
C PHE A 351 -24.04 -19.43 1.91
N SER A 352 -24.96 -20.39 1.94
CA SER A 352 -25.41 -21.10 0.74
C SER A 352 -26.78 -20.64 0.24
N GLN A 353 -27.65 -20.14 1.10
CA GLN A 353 -28.99 -19.69 0.72
C GLN A 353 -29.39 -18.47 1.52
N THR A 354 -29.49 -18.63 2.83
CA THR A 354 -29.95 -17.58 3.74
C THR A 354 -28.77 -16.97 4.50
N LEU A 355 -28.78 -15.65 4.60
CA LEU A 355 -27.88 -14.89 5.46
C LEU A 355 -28.70 -14.26 6.60
N HIS A 356 -28.21 -14.36 7.82
CA HIS A 356 -28.80 -13.78 9.02
C HIS A 356 -28.07 -12.48 9.37
N PHE A 357 -28.80 -11.52 9.91
CA PHE A 357 -28.25 -10.26 10.43
C PHE A 357 -28.52 -10.21 11.94
N GLN A 358 -27.45 -10.07 12.72
CA GLN A 358 -27.52 -9.84 14.16
C GLN A 358 -27.06 -8.43 14.47
N PHE A 359 -27.84 -7.71 15.25
CA PHE A 359 -27.57 -6.33 15.63
C PHE A 359 -27.19 -6.26 17.10
N PHE A 360 -26.29 -5.34 17.44
CA PHE A 360 -25.86 -5.09 18.81
C PHE A 360 -26.54 -3.81 19.35
N ASP A 361 -26.57 -3.67 20.69
CA ASP A 361 -27.10 -2.49 21.39
C ASP A 361 -28.57 -2.12 21.11
N ASN A 362 -29.41 -3.08 20.70
CA ASN A 362 -30.82 -2.89 20.34
C ASN A 362 -31.08 -1.81 19.26
N LYS A 363 -30.06 -1.41 18.50
CA LYS A 363 -30.22 -0.48 17.38
C LYS A 363 -30.37 -1.27 16.09
N LYS A 364 -31.40 -0.96 15.30
CA LYS A 364 -31.57 -1.54 13.96
C LYS A 364 -31.27 -0.48 12.89
N PRO A 365 -30.48 -0.81 11.86
CA PRO A 365 -30.26 0.08 10.73
C PRO A 365 -31.56 0.32 9.95
N VAL A 366 -31.65 1.50 9.33
CA VAL A 366 -32.78 1.99 8.55
C VAL A 366 -32.71 1.61 7.07
N GLY A 367 -31.63 0.96 6.63
CA GLY A 367 -31.53 0.47 5.26
C GLY A 367 -30.39 -0.51 5.05
N LEU A 368 -30.50 -1.31 3.98
CA LEU A 368 -29.48 -2.24 3.52
C LEU A 368 -29.27 -2.06 2.01
N LYS A 369 -28.00 -1.94 1.60
CA LYS A 369 -27.59 -2.08 0.21
C LYS A 369 -26.69 -3.31 0.07
N VAL A 370 -27.04 -4.19 -0.87
CA VAL A 370 -26.19 -5.32 -1.24
C VAL A 370 -25.54 -5.03 -2.59
N SER A 371 -24.23 -5.16 -2.67
CA SER A 371 -23.47 -4.95 -3.90
C SER A 371 -22.77 -6.23 -4.33
N ASN A 372 -22.69 -6.47 -5.64
CA ASN A 372 -21.93 -7.57 -6.22
C ASN A 372 -20.41 -7.30 -6.20
N PRO A 373 -19.55 -8.25 -6.63
CA PRO A 373 -18.10 -8.04 -6.68
C PRO A 373 -17.64 -6.85 -7.54
N ALA A 374 -18.43 -6.43 -8.52
CA ALA A 374 -18.15 -5.27 -9.37
C ALA A 374 -18.59 -3.94 -8.74
N GLY A 375 -19.02 -3.94 -7.48
CA GLY A 375 -19.48 -2.73 -6.77
C GLY A 375 -20.87 -2.25 -7.17
N GLN A 376 -21.58 -2.97 -8.04
CA GLN A 376 -22.92 -2.60 -8.46
C GLN A 376 -23.93 -2.98 -7.37
N VAL A 377 -24.79 -2.03 -6.97
CA VAL A 377 -25.88 -2.30 -6.03
C VAL A 377 -26.92 -3.18 -6.71
N ILE A 378 -27.08 -4.40 -6.23
CA ILE A 378 -28.01 -5.41 -6.75
C ILE A 378 -29.27 -5.56 -5.89
N LEU A 379 -29.25 -5.05 -4.67
CA LEU A 379 -30.40 -5.02 -3.78
C LEU A 379 -30.35 -3.76 -2.91
N SER A 380 -31.49 -3.10 -2.72
CA SER A 380 -31.65 -1.99 -1.79
C SER A 380 -32.94 -2.20 -1.00
N LEU A 381 -32.87 -2.12 0.32
CA LEU A 381 -33.99 -2.27 1.23
C LEU A 381 -34.04 -1.07 2.18
N ASP A 382 -35.25 -0.59 2.48
CA ASP A 382 -35.51 0.50 3.45
C ASP A 382 -35.69 -0.02 4.90
N SER A 383 -35.29 -1.27 5.14
CA SER A 383 -35.11 -1.86 6.47
C SER A 383 -34.24 -3.11 6.35
N VAL A 384 -33.54 -3.48 7.43
CA VAL A 384 -32.67 -4.66 7.42
C VAL A 384 -33.37 -5.83 8.10
N PRO A 385 -33.67 -6.92 7.35
CA PRO A 385 -34.34 -8.07 7.92
C PRO A 385 -33.38 -8.88 8.81
N GLU A 386 -33.90 -9.68 9.72
CA GLU A 386 -33.08 -10.60 10.54
C GLU A 386 -32.53 -11.77 9.71
N LYS A 387 -33.18 -12.09 8.59
CA LYS A 387 -32.76 -13.11 7.63
C LYS A 387 -33.09 -12.64 6.21
N LEU A 388 -32.22 -12.94 5.27
CA LEU A 388 -32.37 -12.63 3.86
C LEU A 388 -32.08 -13.86 3.03
N ASP A 389 -33.04 -14.28 2.21
CA ASP A 389 -32.84 -15.34 1.23
C ASP A 389 -32.15 -14.78 -0.01
N LEU A 390 -31.00 -15.33 -0.31
CA LEU A 390 -30.09 -14.95 -1.36
C LEU A 390 -29.73 -16.17 -2.23
N ASN A 391 -30.64 -17.15 -2.32
CA ASN A 391 -30.44 -18.32 -3.16
C ASN A 391 -30.22 -17.97 -4.65
N TYR A 392 -30.84 -16.87 -5.10
CA TYR A 392 -30.75 -16.38 -6.48
C TYR A 392 -29.40 -15.76 -6.85
N LEU A 393 -28.54 -15.48 -5.86
CA LEU A 393 -27.21 -14.92 -6.11
C LEU A 393 -26.25 -16.01 -6.59
N PRO A 394 -25.48 -15.78 -7.66
CA PRO A 394 -24.40 -16.69 -8.04
C PRO A 394 -23.32 -16.73 -6.93
N PRO A 395 -22.51 -17.81 -6.87
CA PRO A 395 -21.34 -17.86 -6.01
C PRO A 395 -20.45 -16.63 -6.21
N GLY A 396 -19.97 -16.05 -5.10
CA GLY A 396 -19.22 -14.80 -5.12
C GLY A 396 -19.28 -14.03 -3.81
N ILE A 397 -18.59 -12.90 -3.75
CA ILE A 397 -18.60 -12.01 -2.57
C ILE A 397 -19.60 -10.89 -2.76
N TYR A 398 -20.41 -10.68 -1.73
CA TYR A 398 -21.38 -9.61 -1.67
C TYR A 398 -21.05 -8.68 -0.51
N THR A 399 -21.16 -7.39 -0.77
CA THR A 399 -20.99 -6.36 0.25
C THR A 399 -22.36 -5.97 0.79
N PHE A 400 -22.56 -6.11 2.11
CA PHE A 400 -23.77 -5.77 2.84
C PHE A 400 -23.53 -4.45 3.59
N LYS A 401 -23.97 -3.34 3.02
CA LYS A 401 -23.85 -2.01 3.62
C LYS A 401 -25.14 -1.62 4.31
N THR A 402 -25.12 -1.45 5.62
CA THR A 402 -26.25 -0.94 6.38
C THR A 402 -26.17 0.58 6.53
N ILE A 403 -27.33 1.22 6.61
CA ILE A 403 -27.49 2.67 6.78
C ILE A 403 -28.16 2.90 8.15
N TRP A 404 -27.61 3.78 8.96
CA TRP A 404 -28.07 4.06 10.33
C TRP A 404 -28.85 5.37 10.39
N SER A 405 -29.68 5.53 11.43
CA SER A 405 -30.56 6.70 11.59
C SER A 405 -29.81 8.02 11.77
N ASP A 406 -28.54 7.98 12.18
CA ASP A 406 -27.64 9.12 12.30
C ASP A 406 -26.90 9.45 10.99
N GLY A 407 -27.19 8.73 9.91
CA GLY A 407 -26.51 8.86 8.61
C GLY A 407 -25.21 8.05 8.51
N GLY A 408 -24.78 7.37 9.57
CA GLY A 408 -23.64 6.46 9.55
C GLY A 408 -23.89 5.23 8.67
N THR A 409 -22.82 4.55 8.28
CA THR A 409 -22.91 3.28 7.55
C THR A 409 -21.93 2.27 8.09
N THR A 410 -22.34 1.00 8.16
CA THR A 410 -21.44 -0.11 8.49
C THR A 410 -21.54 -1.19 7.41
N VAL A 411 -20.46 -1.94 7.22
CA VAL A 411 -20.32 -2.86 6.09
C VAL A 411 -19.91 -4.24 6.58
N ALA A 412 -20.51 -5.28 6.03
CA ALA A 412 -20.09 -6.67 6.19
C ALA A 412 -19.93 -7.35 4.82
N ARG A 413 -19.00 -8.31 4.71
CA ARG A 413 -18.81 -9.12 3.50
C ARG A 413 -19.38 -10.50 3.69
N GLY A 414 -20.26 -10.95 2.80
CA GLY A 414 -20.76 -12.32 2.78
C GLY A 414 -20.25 -13.09 1.56
N VAL A 415 -19.71 -14.27 1.80
CA VAL A 415 -19.27 -15.23 0.78
C VAL A 415 -20.44 -16.16 0.46
N LYS A 416 -20.91 -16.15 -0.79
CA LYS A 416 -21.91 -17.09 -1.30
C LYS A 416 -21.20 -18.30 -1.89
N ASN A 417 -21.47 -19.48 -1.33
CA ASN A 417 -21.03 -20.78 -1.87
C ASN A 417 -21.80 -21.18 -3.13
#